data_AF-A0A9E1UGB3-F1
#
_entry.id   AF-A0A9E1UGB3-F1
#
_cell.length_a   1.000
_cell.length_b   1.000
_cell.length_c   1.000
_cell.angle_alpha   90.00
_cell.angle_beta   90.00
_cell.angle_gamma   90.00
#
_symmetry.space_group_name_H-M   'P 1'
#
loop_
_entity.id
_entity.type
_entity.pdbx_description
1 polymer ?
#
loop_
_entity_poly.entity_id
_entity_poly.type
_entity_poly.pdbx_seq_one_letter_code
_entity_poly.pdbx_strand_id
1 'polypeptide(L)'
;MKFSSLQKYIVLQCYEKGGRIHRKIFREFYKTPEQKALPKYQESIITKSLESLIDRELMIGFGKRTPHKWFITHVKLTKKGKKQALVILSQGQEKLPFK
;
A
#
# COMPACT_ATOMS: atom_id res chain seq x y z
N MET A 1 -10.26 4.04 -10.87
CA MET A 1 -9.73 2.80 -10.24
C MET A 1 -10.24 2.71 -8.82
N LYS A 2 -10.75 1.54 -8.38
CA LYS A 2 -11.13 1.30 -6.98
C LYS A 2 -9.94 0.66 -6.26
N PHE A 3 -9.48 1.30 -5.18
CA PHE A 3 -8.46 0.76 -4.27
C PHE A 3 -9.12 0.21 -3.01
N SER A 4 -8.62 -0.91 -2.50
CA SER A 4 -9.00 -1.40 -1.17
C SER A 4 -8.47 -0.46 -0.08
N SER A 5 -9.04 -0.54 1.13
CA SER A 5 -8.56 0.26 2.27
C SER A 5 -7.08 0.04 2.55
N LEU A 6 -6.60 -1.21 2.46
CA LEU A 6 -5.18 -1.54 2.61
C LEU A 6 -4.33 -0.95 1.48
N GLN A 7 -4.78 -1.01 0.23
CA GLN A 7 -4.05 -0.43 -0.89
C GLN A 7 -3.92 1.09 -0.76
N LYS A 8 -5.00 1.77 -0.35
CA LYS A 8 -4.97 3.21 -0.04
C LYS A 8 -3.96 3.49 1.07
N TYR A 9 -4.04 2.75 2.17
CA TYR A 9 -3.11 2.87 3.29
C TYR A 9 -1.65 2.70 2.86
N ILE A 10 -1.31 1.66 2.09
CA ILE A 10 0.04 1.42 1.58
C ILE A 10 0.54 2.61 0.74
N VAL A 11 -0.29 3.08 -0.20
CA VAL A 11 0.08 4.19 -1.10
C VAL A 11 0.30 5.48 -0.30
N LEU A 12 -0.57 5.80 0.65
CA LEU A 12 -0.46 6.98 1.49
C LEU A 12 0.77 6.93 2.42
N GLN A 13 1.00 5.79 3.09
CA GLN A 13 2.20 5.61 3.91
C GLN A 13 3.50 5.76 3.10
N CYS A 14 3.49 5.31 1.85
CA CYS A 14 4.64 5.50 0.96
C CYS A 14 4.80 6.93 0.44
N TYR A 15 3.70 7.67 0.35
CA TYR A 15 3.70 9.07 -0.04
C TYR A 15 4.25 9.94 1.08
N GLU A 16 3.78 9.74 2.31
CA GLU A 16 4.18 10.50 3.51
C GLU A 16 5.65 10.30 3.87
N LYS A 17 6.09 9.04 4.01
CA LYS A 17 7.48 8.74 4.41
C LYS A 17 8.48 8.93 3.26
N GLY A 18 8.02 8.81 2.02
CA GLY A 18 8.88 8.85 0.84
C GLY A 18 9.93 7.73 0.79
N GLY A 19 10.82 7.80 -0.19
CA GLY A 19 11.96 6.88 -0.28
C GLY A 19 11.59 5.41 -0.53
N ARG A 20 12.45 4.51 -0.03
CA ARG A 20 12.22 3.05 -0.05
C ARG A 20 11.76 2.61 1.32
N ILE A 21 10.64 1.89 1.37
CA ILE A 21 9.97 1.53 2.61
C ILE A 21 9.93 0.03 2.81
N HIS A 22 10.28 -0.43 4.01
CA HIS A 22 10.22 -1.83 4.38
C HIS A 22 8.78 -2.29 4.61
N ARG A 23 8.36 -3.41 4.01
CA ARG A 23 6.96 -3.90 4.07
C ARG A 23 6.39 -4.17 5.46
N LYS A 24 7.27 -4.35 6.46
CA LYS A 24 6.89 -4.60 7.87
C LYS A 24 6.00 -3.49 8.43
N ILE A 25 6.17 -2.25 7.97
CA ILE A 25 5.35 -1.14 8.44
C ILE A 25 3.87 -1.35 8.10
N PHE A 26 3.56 -2.07 7.02
CA PHE A 26 2.17 -2.27 6.59
C PHE A 26 1.38 -3.21 7.51
N ARG A 27 2.04 -3.88 8.46
CA ARG A 27 1.39 -4.61 9.55
C ARG A 27 0.61 -3.68 10.47
N GLU A 28 0.98 -2.40 10.54
CA GLU A 28 0.30 -1.42 11.39
C GLU A 28 -1.16 -1.19 10.99
N PHE A 29 -1.51 -1.44 9.72
CA PHE A 29 -2.90 -1.46 9.27
C PHE A 29 -3.76 -2.38 10.17
N TYR A 30 -3.29 -3.60 10.41
CA TYR A 30 -4.03 -4.62 11.16
C TYR A 30 -3.99 -4.46 12.69
N LYS A 31 -3.34 -3.42 13.22
CA LYS A 31 -3.34 -3.15 14.67
C LYS A 31 -4.67 -2.57 15.16
N THR A 32 -5.50 -2.05 14.25
CA THR A 32 -6.80 -1.45 14.61
C THR A 32 -7.89 -2.53 14.80
N PRO A 33 -8.77 -2.40 15.80
CA PRO A 33 -9.79 -3.41 16.12
C PRO A 33 -10.74 -3.75 14.97
N GLU A 34 -11.00 -2.78 14.09
CA GLU A 34 -11.94 -2.87 12.96
C GLU A 34 -11.36 -3.70 11.80
N GLN A 35 -10.06 -3.95 11.79
CA GLN A 35 -9.33 -4.55 10.69
C GLN A 35 -8.74 -5.91 11.08
N LYS A 36 -9.46 -6.73 11.86
CA LYS A 36 -8.99 -8.06 12.31
C LYS A 36 -9.04 -9.11 11.19
N ALA A 37 -8.01 -9.13 10.33
CA ALA A 37 -7.64 -10.37 9.64
C ALA A 37 -6.85 -11.27 10.60
N LEU A 38 -7.08 -12.59 10.55
CA LEU A 38 -6.27 -13.55 11.31
C LEU A 38 -4.78 -13.34 10.99
N PRO A 39 -3.88 -13.33 11.99
CA PRO A 39 -2.46 -13.04 11.79
C PRO A 39 -1.80 -13.85 10.66
N LYS A 40 -2.21 -15.12 10.49
CA LYS A 40 -1.72 -16.02 9.42
C LYS A 40 -1.98 -15.52 7.99
N TYR A 41 -3.00 -14.70 7.77
CA TYR A 41 -3.38 -14.19 6.45
C TYR A 41 -2.89 -12.77 6.18
N GLN A 42 -2.47 -12.01 7.19
CA GLN A 42 -2.07 -10.61 7.01
C GLN A 42 -0.91 -10.47 6.01
N GLU A 43 0.10 -11.33 6.12
CA GLU A 43 1.25 -11.29 5.20
C GLU A 43 0.89 -11.64 3.76
N SER A 44 -0.02 -12.59 3.54
CA SER A 44 -0.44 -12.96 2.19
C SER A 44 -1.29 -11.86 1.57
N ILE A 45 -2.17 -11.20 2.36
CA ILE A 45 -2.98 -10.07 1.90
C ILE A 45 -2.12 -8.85 1.57
N ILE A 46 -1.12 -8.53 2.41
CA ILE A 46 -0.15 -7.47 2.13
C ILE A 46 0.62 -7.78 0.86
N THR A 47 1.12 -9.01 0.70
CA THR A 47 1.87 -9.42 -0.50
C THR A 47 1.04 -9.22 -1.77
N LYS A 48 -0.19 -9.76 -1.80
CA LYS A 48 -1.11 -9.61 -2.93
C LYS A 48 -1.43 -8.14 -3.23
N SER A 49 -1.55 -7.32 -2.19
CA SER A 49 -1.79 -5.88 -2.36
C SER A 49 -0.59 -5.17 -2.97
N LEU A 50 0.64 -5.51 -2.56
CA LEU A 50 1.86 -4.95 -3.14
C LEU A 50 2.05 -5.40 -4.59
N GLU A 51 1.87 -6.69 -4.88
CA GLU A 51 1.90 -7.24 -6.25
C GLU A 51 0.92 -6.50 -7.14
N SER A 52 -0.35 -6.39 -6.73
CA SER A 52 -1.36 -5.66 -7.51
C SER A 52 -1.04 -4.17 -7.71
N LEU A 53 -0.39 -3.51 -6.75
CA LEU A 53 0.04 -2.10 -6.90
C LEU A 53 1.25 -1.97 -7.84
N ILE A 54 2.14 -2.97 -7.87
CA ILE A 54 3.27 -3.05 -8.79
C ILE A 54 2.78 -3.32 -10.21
N ASP A 55 1.86 -4.27 -10.40
CA ASP A 55 1.26 -4.61 -11.69
C ASP A 55 0.52 -3.41 -12.32
N ARG A 56 0.02 -2.49 -11.48
CA ARG A 56 -0.60 -1.22 -11.91
C ARG A 56 0.39 -0.10 -12.17
N GLU A 57 1.70 -0.36 -12.05
CA GLU A 57 2.81 0.57 -12.19
C GLU A 57 2.80 1.72 -11.18
N LEU A 58 2.11 1.55 -10.04
CA LEU A 58 2.04 2.55 -8.98
C LEU A 58 3.23 2.45 -8.04
N MET A 59 3.85 1.28 -7.96
CA MET A 59 4.97 1.00 -7.07
C MET A 59 6.08 0.21 -7.78
N ILE A 60 7.29 0.38 -7.28
CA ILE A 60 8.45 -0.45 -7.58
C ILE A 60 8.71 -1.33 -6.37
N GLY A 61 8.70 -2.65 -6.56
CA GLY A 61 9.11 -3.62 -5.55
C GLY A 61 10.63 -3.85 -5.59
N PHE A 62 11.23 -3.95 -4.41
CA PHE A 62 12.60 -4.42 -4.23
C PHE A 62 12.58 -5.68 -3.38
N GLY A 63 13.41 -6.66 -3.73
CA GLY A 63 13.36 -7.96 -3.07
C GLY A 63 14.20 -9.01 -3.74
N LYS A 64 14.06 -10.26 -3.28
CA LYS A 64 14.73 -11.43 -3.84
C LYS A 64 13.75 -12.18 -4.74
N ARG A 65 14.08 -12.35 -6.01
CA ARG A 65 13.34 -13.25 -6.91
C ARG A 65 13.97 -14.64 -6.82
N THR A 66 13.20 -15.63 -6.39
CA THR A 66 13.55 -17.05 -6.51
C THR A 66 12.84 -17.62 -7.74
N PRO A 67 13.15 -18.85 -8.19
CA PRO A 67 12.41 -19.48 -9.29
C PRO A 67 10.90 -19.53 -9.02
N HIS A 68 10.50 -19.82 -7.78
CA HIS A 68 9.09 -20.02 -7.41
C HIS A 68 8.35 -18.72 -7.04
N LYS A 69 9.03 -17.75 -6.43
CA LYS A 69 8.34 -16.58 -5.87
C LYS A 69 9.20 -15.33 -5.85
N TRP A 70 8.54 -14.18 -5.90
CA TRP A 70 9.18 -12.90 -5.61
C TRP A 70 8.96 -12.48 -4.15
N PHE A 71 10.04 -12.37 -3.39
CA PHE A 71 10.03 -11.93 -2.00
C PHE A 71 10.28 -10.43 -1.93
N ILE A 72 9.19 -9.66 -2.02
CA ILE A 72 9.22 -8.21 -1.86
C ILE A 72 9.60 -7.88 -0.41
N THR A 73 10.69 -7.12 -0.22
CA THR A 73 11.16 -6.63 1.08
C THR A 73 10.88 -5.14 1.26
N HIS A 74 11.09 -4.36 0.20
CA HIS A 74 10.86 -2.92 0.18
C HIS A 74 10.02 -2.52 -1.02
N VAL A 75 9.36 -1.37 -0.90
CA VAL A 75 8.62 -0.75 -2.00
C VAL A 75 8.89 0.74 -2.06
N LYS A 76 8.71 1.33 -3.25
CA LYS A 76 8.82 2.77 -3.50
C LYS A 76 7.72 3.19 -4.48
N LEU A 77 7.15 4.38 -4.30
CA LEU A 77 6.21 4.93 -5.27
C LEU A 77 6.91 5.33 -6.58
N THR A 78 6.24 5.04 -7.69
CA THR A 78 6.59 5.61 -9.00
C THR A 78 6.09 7.05 -9.11
N LYS A 79 6.46 7.75 -10.19
CA LYS A 79 5.88 9.07 -10.52
C LYS A 79 4.34 8.97 -10.65
N LYS A 80 3.84 7.89 -11.29
CA LYS A 80 2.41 7.59 -11.43
C LYS A 80 1.76 7.33 -10.06
N GLY A 81 2.41 6.54 -9.22
CA GLY A 81 1.97 6.28 -7.84
C GLY A 81 1.85 7.54 -6.99
N LYS A 82 2.80 8.48 -7.10
CA LYS A 82 2.73 9.77 -6.40
C LYS A 82 1.52 10.60 -6.83
N LYS A 83 1.26 10.70 -8.15
CA LYS A 83 0.04 11.37 -8.66
C LYS A 83 -1.23 10.71 -8.13
N GLN A 84 -1.25 9.38 -8.09
CA GLN A 84 -2.40 8.63 -7.58
C GLN A 84 -2.60 8.81 -6.06
N ALA A 85 -1.52 8.95 -5.28
CA ALA A 85 -1.59 9.24 -3.85
C ALA A 85 -2.28 10.59 -3.59
N LEU A 86 -1.92 11.62 -4.38
CA LEU A 86 -2.58 12.93 -4.31
C LEU A 86 -4.08 12.83 -4.58
N VAL A 87 -4.50 12.09 -5.61
CA VAL A 87 -5.93 11.86 -5.88
C VAL A 87 -6.64 11.18 -4.72
N ILE A 88 -6.00 10.19 -4.08
CA ILE A 88 -6.57 9.50 -2.91
C ILE A 88 -6.73 10.47 -1.73
N LEU A 89 -5.75 11.35 -1.50
CA LEU A 89 -5.81 12.39 -0.47
C LEU A 89 -6.96 13.37 -0.73
N SER A 90 -7.09 13.88 -1.95
CA SER A 90 -8.16 14.81 -2.33
C SER A 90 -9.55 14.19 -2.17
N GLN A 91 -9.75 12.94 -2.60
CA GLN A 91 -11.01 12.22 -2.40
C GLN A 91 -11.35 11.98 -0.93
N GLY A 92 -10.33 11.88 -0.06
CA GLY A 92 -10.52 11.77 1.38
C GLY A 92 -10.93 13.10 2.04
N GLN A 93 -10.59 14.23 1.42
CA GLN A 93 -10.86 15.58 1.93
C GLN A 93 -12.22 16.16 1.49
N GLU A 94 -12.88 15.61 0.47
CA GLU A 94 -14.13 16.12 -0.13
C GLU A 94 -15.39 16.10 0.77
N LYS A 95 -15.29 15.92 2.08
CA LYS A 95 -16.45 15.95 3.00
C LYS A 95 -16.18 16.73 4.28
N LEU A 96 -16.06 18.04 4.15
CA LEU A 96 -16.54 18.94 5.20
C LEU A 96 -17.74 19.70 4.62
N PRO A 97 -18.98 19.32 4.94
CA PRO A 97 -20.10 20.20 4.68
C PRO A 97 -19.87 21.46 5.52
N PHE A 98 -19.59 22.58 4.86
CA PHE A 98 -19.67 23.89 5.50
C PHE A 98 -21.12 24.06 5.98
N LYS A 99 -21.31 24.06 7.30
CA LYS A 99 -22.52 24.56 7.95
C LYS A 99 -22.34 26.03 8.26
#